data_AF-A0A7L9AFM6-F1
#
_entry.id   AF-A0A7L9AFM6-F1
#
_cell.length_a   1.000
_cell.length_b   1.000
_cell.length_c   1.000
_cell.angle_alpha   90.00
_cell.angle_beta   90.00
_cell.angle_gamma   90.00
#
_symmetry.space_group_name_H-M   'P 1'
#
loop_
_entity.id
_entity.type
_entity.pdbx_description
1 polymer ?
#
loop_
_entity_poly.entity_id
_entity_poly.type
_entity_poly.pdbx_seq_one_letter_code
_entity_poly.pdbx_strand_id
1 'polypeptide(L)'
;KGFTKEHGLTEYWSHRITYCASPPHYLKLFCWVYRHEGKKLKHELRCHAVLCTKETVSKKITEELQVKLKQLVEFKKDRISKQ
;
A
#
# COMPACT_ATOMS: atom_id res chain seq x y z
N LYS A 1 7.25 -3.67 -5.46
CA LYS A 1 6.91 -4.78 -6.40
C LYS A 1 6.61 -6.00 -5.55
N GLY A 2 5.55 -6.75 -5.84
CA GLY A 2 5.20 -7.97 -5.11
C GLY A 2 4.95 -9.09 -6.11
N PHE A 3 5.39 -10.32 -5.81
CA PHE A 3 5.16 -11.45 -6.69
C PHE A 3 4.00 -12.30 -6.15
N THR A 4 3.06 -12.64 -7.01
CA THR A 4 1.96 -13.56 -6.70
C THR A 4 2.02 -14.77 -7.62
N LYS A 5 1.58 -15.93 -7.15
CA LYS A 5 1.54 -17.15 -8.00
C LYS A 5 0.59 -17.01 -9.19
N GLU A 6 -0.52 -16.29 -9.01
CA GLU A 6 -1.57 -16.16 -10.02
C GLU A 6 -1.33 -15.02 -11.02
N HIS A 7 -0.68 -13.93 -10.59
CA HIS A 7 -0.49 -12.73 -11.42
C HIS A 7 0.97 -12.35 -11.66
N GLY A 8 1.93 -13.17 -11.20
CA GLY A 8 3.34 -12.92 -11.35
C GLY A 8 3.78 -11.63 -10.64
N LEU A 9 4.69 -10.89 -11.27
CA LEU A 9 5.19 -9.62 -10.74
C LEU A 9 4.13 -8.52 -10.83
N THR A 10 3.62 -8.09 -9.69
CA THR A 10 2.70 -6.96 -9.56
C THR A 10 3.46 -5.69 -9.15
N GLU A 11 3.30 -4.64 -9.95
CA GLU A 11 3.80 -3.31 -9.66
C GLU A 11 2.69 -2.43 -9.07
N TYR A 12 3.03 -1.61 -8.07
CA TYR A 12 2.09 -0.76 -7.37
C TYR A 12 2.59 0.69 -7.40
N TRP A 13 1.76 1.57 -7.96
CA TRP A 13 1.98 3.02 -7.92
C TRP A 13 1.64 3.61 -6.55
N SER A 14 2.57 4.36 -5.96
CA SER A 14 2.42 4.96 -4.62
C SER A 14 1.14 5.81 -4.46
N HIS A 15 0.79 6.60 -5.47
CA HIS A 15 -0.40 7.47 -5.46
C HIS A 15 -1.74 6.73 -5.42
N ARG A 16 -1.74 5.42 -5.70
CA ARG A 16 -2.94 4.55 -5.67
C ARG A 16 -3.06 3.77 -4.37
N ILE A 17 -2.03 3.71 -3.53
CA ILE A 17 -2.13 3.15 -2.18
C ILE A 17 -2.85 4.17 -1.29
N THR A 18 -3.85 3.72 -0.52
CA THR A 18 -4.65 4.58 0.37
C THR A 18 -4.38 4.31 1.85
N TYR A 19 -3.92 3.11 2.19
CA TYR A 19 -3.73 2.68 3.57
C TYR A 19 -2.76 1.51 3.65
N CYS A 20 -2.06 1.38 4.77
CA CYS A 20 -1.29 0.18 5.11
C CYS A 20 -1.17 -0.04 6.63
N ALA A 21 -1.06 -1.30 7.03
CA ALA A 21 -0.95 -1.70 8.43
C ALA A 21 -0.31 -3.10 8.59
N SER A 22 0.24 -3.36 9.77
CA SER A 22 0.54 -4.70 10.27
C SER A 22 -0.47 -5.03 11.37
N PRO A 23 -1.41 -5.99 11.16
CA PRO A 23 -2.42 -6.31 12.15
C PRO A 23 -1.82 -6.79 13.48
N PRO A 24 -2.34 -6.34 14.64
CA PRO A 24 -1.75 -6.68 15.95
C PRO A 24 -1.89 -8.17 16.29
N HIS A 25 -2.93 -8.84 15.79
CA HIS A 25 -3.14 -10.28 15.99
C HIS A 25 -2.31 -11.15 15.05
N TYR A 26 -1.70 -10.57 14.01
CA TYR A 26 -0.91 -11.27 13.00
C TYR A 26 0.39 -10.50 12.71
N LEU A 27 1.32 -10.58 13.65
CA LEU A 27 2.54 -9.75 13.70
C LEU A 27 3.48 -9.89 12.49
N LYS A 28 3.40 -11.01 11.76
CA LYS A 28 4.17 -11.24 10.53
C LYS A 28 3.43 -10.79 9.27
N LEU A 29 2.19 -10.30 9.37
CA LEU A 29 1.39 -9.93 8.22
C LEU A 29 1.51 -8.43 7.96
N PHE A 30 1.85 -8.06 6.73
CA PHE A 30 1.78 -6.69 6.25
C PHE A 30 0.65 -6.57 5.23
N CYS A 31 -0.21 -5.56 5.40
CA CYS A 31 -1.36 -5.32 4.55
C CYS A 31 -1.38 -3.90 3.98
N TRP A 32 -1.92 -3.74 2.77
CA TRP A 32 -2.18 -2.43 2.17
C TRP A 32 -3.46 -2.42 1.33
N VAL A 33 -4.07 -1.25 1.21
CA VAL A 33 -5.24 -1.02 0.35
C VAL A 33 -4.77 -0.29 -0.90
N TYR A 34 -5.12 -0.85 -2.07
CA TYR A 34 -4.77 -0.30 -3.38
C TYR A 34 -6.02 0.02 -4.19
N ARG A 35 -6.03 1.20 -4.83
CA ARG A 35 -7.02 1.59 -5.83
C ARG A 35 -6.71 0.90 -7.16
N HIS A 36 -7.52 -0.10 -7.50
CA HIS A 36 -7.46 -0.79 -8.78
C HIS A 36 -8.40 -0.13 -9.78
N GLU A 37 -7.92 0.02 -11.02
CA GLU A 37 -8.76 0.33 -12.17
C GLU A 37 -9.18 -0.99 -12.81
N GLY A 38 -10.42 -1.39 -12.55
CA GLY A 38 -11.00 -2.58 -13.14
C GLY A 38 -11.39 -2.38 -14.60
N LYS A 39 -11.91 -3.45 -15.21
CA LYS A 39 -12.50 -3.36 -16.56
C LYS A 39 -13.63 -2.32 -16.56
N LYS A 40 -13.80 -1.60 -17.68
CA LYS A 40 -14.83 -0.54 -17.86
C LYS A 40 -14.70 0.65 -16.89
N LEU A 41 -13.47 1.04 -16.52
CA LEU A 41 -13.20 2.21 -15.66
C LEU A 41 -13.82 2.14 -14.26
N LYS A 42 -14.20 0.94 -13.80
CA LYS A 42 -14.72 0.76 -12.45
C LYS A 42 -13.55 0.83 -11.46
N HIS A 43 -13.53 1.85 -10.62
CA HIS A 43 -12.60 1.94 -9.51
C HIS A 43 -13.02 1.02 -8.39
N GLU A 44 -12.08 0.25 -7.86
CA GLU A 44 -12.31 -0.58 -6.67
C GLU A 44 -11.13 -0.50 -5.70
N LEU A 45 -11.41 -0.76 -4.43
CA LEU A 45 -10.39 -0.90 -3.40
C LEU A 45 -10.13 -2.38 -3.18
N ARG A 46 -8.89 -2.82 -3.38
CA ARG A 46 -8.46 -4.18 -3.00
C ARG A 46 -7.54 -4.10 -1.80
N CYS A 47 -7.82 -4.93 -0.80
CA CYS A 47 -6.88 -5.21 0.27
C CYS A 47 -5.89 -6.28 -0.22
N HIS A 48 -4.62 -6.04 0.03
CA HIS A 48 -3.53 -6.97 -0.22
C HIS A 48 -2.87 -7.29 1.10
N ALA A 49 -2.38 -8.52 1.22
CA ALA A 49 -1.67 -8.98 2.39
C ALA A 49 -0.47 -9.83 1.96
N VAL A 50 0.64 -9.70 2.68
CA VAL A 50 1.83 -10.55 2.52
C VAL A 50 2.28 -11.05 3.87
N LEU A 51 2.68 -12.32 3.90
CA LEU A 51 3.30 -12.93 5.07
C LEU A 51 4.80 -12.68 5.02
N CYS A 52 5.32 -11.93 5.99
CA CYS A 52 6.73 -11.69 6.18
C CYS A 52 7.39 -12.85 6.95
N THR A 53 8.71 -12.98 6.80
CA THR A 53 9.50 -14.01 7.52
C THR A 53 9.59 -13.73 9.02
N LYS A 54 9.64 -12.44 9.40
CA LYS A 54 9.74 -11.96 10.79
C LYS A 54 8.79 -10.79 11.03
N GLU A 55 8.35 -10.63 12.27
CA GLU A 55 7.54 -9.48 12.70
C GLU A 55 8.26 -8.13 12.47
N THR A 56 9.56 -8.08 12.74
CA THR A 56 10.38 -6.89 12.52
C THR A 56 10.36 -6.42 11.06
N VAL A 57 10.25 -7.35 10.12
CA VAL A 57 10.12 -7.04 8.69
C VAL A 57 8.76 -6.42 8.40
N SER A 58 7.67 -6.99 8.92
CA SER A 58 6.32 -6.45 8.76
C SER A 58 6.20 -5.03 9.33
N LYS A 59 6.71 -4.82 10.55
CA LYS A 59 6.71 -3.50 11.21
C LYS A 59 7.52 -2.48 10.42
N LYS A 60 8.74 -2.81 10.02
CA LYS A 60 9.62 -1.92 9.25
C LYS A 60 8.96 -1.47 7.94
N ILE A 61 8.40 -2.40 7.17
CA ILE A 61 7.69 -2.08 5.91
C ILE A 61 6.49 -1.19 6.19
N THR A 62 5.71 -1.49 7.24
CA THR A 62 4.55 -0.68 7.63
C THR A 62 4.93 0.76 7.94
N GLU A 63 5.92 0.96 8.81
CA GLU A 63 6.37 2.28 9.25
C GLU A 63 6.92 3.11 8.08
N GLU A 64 7.81 2.52 7.27
CA GLU A 64 8.39 3.19 6.10
C GLU A 64 7.32 3.62 5.09
N LEU A 65 6.34 2.74 4.81
CA LEU A 65 5.29 3.07 3.86
C LEU A 65 4.33 4.13 4.42
N GLN A 66 3.99 4.07 5.72
CA GLN A 66 3.14 5.08 6.36
C GLN A 66 3.77 6.48 6.30
N VAL A 67 5.08 6.60 6.53
CA VAL A 67 5.80 7.88 6.40
C VAL A 67 5.70 8.40 4.96
N LYS A 68 6.00 7.56 3.96
CA LYS A 68 5.93 7.95 2.54
C LYS A 68 4.52 8.36 2.10
N LEU A 69 3.49 7.66 2.61
CA LEU A 69 2.10 8.00 2.29
C LEU A 69 1.69 9.34 2.88
N LYS A 70 2.10 9.64 4.12
CA LYS A 70 1.86 10.96 4.74
C LYS A 70 2.52 12.08 3.93
N GLN A 71 3.80 11.91 3.59
CA GLN A 71 4.54 12.86 2.74
C GLN A 71 3.87 13.09 1.38
N LEU A 72 3.34 12.02 0.76
CA LEU A 72 2.64 12.13 -0.52
C LEU A 72 1.32 12.90 -0.39
N VAL A 73 0.58 12.72 0.71
CA VAL A 73 -0.65 13.46 0.98
C VAL A 73 -0.35 14.94 1.20
N GLU A 74 0.69 15.26 1.98
CA GLU A 74 1.17 16.63 2.21
C GLU A 74 1.61 17.29 0.90
N PHE A 75 2.42 16.61 0.10
CA PHE A 75 2.85 17.09 -1.22
C PHE A 75 1.66 17.40 -2.16
N LYS A 76 0.61 16.58 -2.14
CA LYS A 76 -0.60 16.83 -2.93
C LYS A 76 -1.36 18.06 -2.44
N LYS A 77 -1.46 18.26 -1.12
CA LYS A 77 -2.09 19.47 -0.53
C LYS A 77 -1.34 20.74 -0.95
N ASP A 78 -0.02 20.72 -0.86
CA ASP A 78 0.82 21.86 -1.26
C ASP A 78 0.71 22.18 -2.75
N ARG A 79 0.58 21.16 -3.60
CA ARG A 79 0.37 21.32 -5.05
C ARG A 79 -0.98 21.97 -5.35
N ILE A 80 -2.05 21.58 -4.65
CA ILE A 80 -3.40 22.12 -4.83
C ILE A 80 -3.49 23.56 -4.31
N SER A 81 -2.84 23.86 -3.18
CA SER A 81 -2.89 25.20 -2.57
C SER A 81 -2.11 26.28 -3.33
N LYS A 82 -1.21 25.89 -4.25
CA LYS A 82 -0.36 26.80 -5.04
C LYS A 82 -0.88 27.00 -6.48
N GLN A 83 -2.09 26.54 -6.76
CA GLN A 83 -2.76 26.63 -8.06
C GLN A 83 -3.88 27.65 -8.00
#